data_AF-A0A6A9QFR8-F1
#
_entry.id   AF-A0A6A9QFR8-F1
#
_cell.length_a   1.000
_cell.length_b   1.000
_cell.length_c   1.000
_cell.angle_alpha   90.00
_cell.angle_beta   90.00
_cell.angle_gamma   90.00
#
_symmetry.space_group_name_H-M   'P 1'
#
loop_
_entity.id
_entity.type
_entity.pdbx_description
1 polymer ?
#
loop_
_entity_poly.entity_id
_entity_poly.type
_entity_poly.pdbx_seq_one_letter_code
_entity_poly.pdbx_strand_id
1 'polypeptide(L)'
;MKVEVDIQIQSQYAKEIINSLKVDNINIPQGMQIDMNYNGNYANIKIIMEISSFKDILTLRNTADEILEHANLIINLLENKRIA
;
A
#
# COMPACT_ATOMS: atom_id res chain seq x y z
N MET A 1 20.17 7.42 4.29
CA MET A 1 19.73 6.24 5.07
C MET A 1 18.65 5.53 4.27
N LYS A 2 18.70 4.21 4.11
CA LYS A 2 17.61 3.47 3.44
C LYS A 2 16.56 3.06 4.48
N VAL A 3 15.30 3.35 4.23
CA VAL A 3 14.18 2.95 5.08
C VAL A 3 13.26 2.04 4.28
N GLU A 4 12.75 1.01 4.95
CA GLU A 4 11.83 0.02 4.42
C GLU A 4 10.61 -0.06 5.33
N VAL A 5 9.42 -0.04 4.74
CA VAL A 5 8.13 -0.20 5.41
C VAL A 5 7.43 -1.38 4.76
N ASP A 6 7.22 -2.44 5.55
CA ASP A 6 6.48 -3.61 5.15
C ASP A 6 5.06 -3.56 5.75
N ILE A 7 4.06 -3.57 4.88
CA ILE A 7 2.65 -3.60 5.22
C ILE A 7 2.09 -4.95 4.78
N GLN A 8 1.50 -5.68 5.73
CA GLN A 8 0.80 -6.92 5.46
C GLN A 8 -0.66 -6.79 5.88
N ILE A 9 -1.56 -7.08 4.95
CA ILE A 9 -3.00 -7.03 5.17
C ILE A 9 -3.55 -8.44 4.96
N GLN A 10 -4.19 -8.99 5.99
CA GLN A 10 -4.87 -10.27 5.89
C GLN A 10 -6.30 -10.06 5.37
N SER A 11 -6.61 -10.61 4.21
CA SER A 11 -7.96 -10.61 3.63
C SER A 11 -8.12 -11.75 2.63
N GLN A 12 -9.31 -12.35 2.57
CA GLN A 12 -9.66 -13.31 1.51
C GLN A 12 -9.65 -12.67 0.11
N TYR A 13 -9.68 -11.34 0.03
CA TYR A 13 -9.62 -10.56 -1.21
C TYR A 13 -8.25 -9.93 -1.46
N ALA A 14 -7.18 -10.53 -0.93
CA ALA A 14 -5.81 -10.00 -1.05
C ALA A 14 -5.39 -9.69 -2.49
N LYS A 15 -5.81 -10.54 -3.44
CA LYS A 15 -5.52 -10.36 -4.87
C LYS A 15 -6.19 -9.10 -5.41
N GLU A 16 -7.47 -8.91 -5.11
CA GLU A 16 -8.27 -7.77 -5.54
C GLU A 16 -7.70 -6.47 -4.97
N ILE A 17 -7.35 -6.45 -3.68
CA ILE A 17 -6.72 -5.31 -3.01
C ILE A 17 -5.45 -4.89 -3.75
N ILE A 18 -4.52 -5.81 -3.99
CA ILE A 18 -3.24 -5.50 -4.65
C ILE A 18 -3.45 -5.04 -6.09
N ASN A 19 -4.37 -5.67 -6.83
CA ASN A 19 -4.64 -5.27 -8.21
C ASN A 19 -5.22 -3.86 -8.30
N SER A 20 -6.11 -3.49 -7.37
CA SER A 20 -6.66 -2.14 -7.29
C SER A 20 -5.60 -1.11 -6.91
N LEU A 21 -4.77 -1.38 -5.89
CA LEU A 21 -3.70 -0.47 -5.46
C LEU A 21 -2.64 -0.25 -6.55
N LYS A 22 -2.31 -1.28 -7.34
CA LYS A 22 -1.33 -1.17 -8.44
C LYS A 22 -1.75 -0.18 -9.53
N VAL A 23 -3.05 -0.01 -9.75
CA VAL A 23 -3.57 0.95 -10.75
C VAL A 23 -3.31 2.40 -10.32
N ASP A 24 -3.29 2.67 -9.02
CA ASP A 24 -3.08 4.02 -8.46
C ASP A 24 -1.59 4.43 -8.39
N ASN A 25 -0.66 3.48 -8.49
CA ASN A 25 0.79 3.68 -8.34
C ASN A 25 1.49 4.48 -9.47
N ILE A 26 0.75 5.23 -10.29
CA ILE A 26 1.30 6.01 -11.41
C ILE A 26 2.07 7.26 -10.91
N ASN A 27 1.82 7.72 -9.67
CA ASN A 27 2.39 8.95 -9.11
C ASN A 27 3.34 8.71 -7.91
N ILE A 28 4.22 7.71 -7.98
CA ILE A 28 5.18 7.43 -6.90
C ILE A 28 6.25 8.53 -6.83
N PRO A 29 6.57 9.08 -5.63
CA PRO A 29 7.63 10.07 -5.46
C PRO A 29 9.01 9.61 -5.96
N GLN A 30 9.83 10.55 -6.42
CA GLN A 30 11.19 10.24 -6.88
C GLN A 30 12.03 9.62 -5.76
N GLY A 31 12.72 8.51 -6.05
CA GLY A 31 13.56 7.79 -5.09
C GLY A 31 12.79 6.84 -4.16
N MET A 32 11.49 6.64 -4.41
CA MET A 32 10.67 5.62 -3.75
C MET A 32 10.42 4.43 -4.68
N GLN A 33 10.55 3.23 -4.15
CA GLN A 33 10.18 1.98 -4.79
C GLN A 33 9.04 1.34 -3.98
N ILE A 34 8.00 0.88 -4.67
CA ILE A 34 6.88 0.21 -4.03
C ILE A 34 6.66 -1.15 -4.71
N ASP A 35 6.89 -2.22 -3.96
CA ASP A 35 6.67 -3.59 -4.41
C ASP A 35 5.39 -4.13 -3.78
N MET A 36 4.44 -4.52 -4.62
CA MET A 36 3.14 -5.04 -4.19
C MET A 36 2.93 -6.45 -4.71
N ASN A 37 2.67 -7.39 -3.82
CA ASN A 37 2.36 -8.77 -4.14
C ASN A 37 1.27 -9.33 -3.22
N TYR A 38 0.74 -10.49 -3.56
CA TYR A 38 -0.17 -11.22 -2.69
C TYR A 38 0.27 -12.68 -2.60
N ASN A 39 -0.02 -13.31 -1.46
CA ASN A 39 0.17 -14.74 -1.24
C ASN A 39 -1.01 -15.29 -0.43
N GLY A 40 -1.84 -16.11 -1.06
CA GLY A 40 -3.08 -16.60 -0.44
C GLY A 40 -3.97 -15.44 0.02
N ASN A 41 -4.22 -15.39 1.33
CA ASN A 41 -5.05 -14.37 1.97
C ASN A 41 -4.23 -13.18 2.50
N TYR A 42 -3.01 -12.97 2.03
CA TYR A 42 -2.16 -11.85 2.45
C TYR A 42 -1.81 -10.97 1.27
N ALA A 43 -2.15 -9.69 1.38
CA ALA A 43 -1.66 -8.63 0.52
C ALA A 43 -0.41 -8.03 1.19
N ASN A 44 0.72 -8.07 0.49
CA ASN A 44 1.99 -7.52 0.99
C ASN A 44 2.40 -6.32 0.13
N ILE A 45 2.70 -5.22 0.80
CA ILE A 45 3.16 -3.98 0.20
C ILE A 45 4.46 -3.61 0.89
N LYS A 46 5.50 -3.42 0.11
CA LYS A 46 6.82 -3.01 0.57
C LYS A 46 7.14 -1.66 -0.03
N ILE A 47 7.40 -0.67 0.81
CA ILE A 47 7.79 0.68 0.42
C ILE A 47 9.24 0.88 0.83
N ILE A 48 10.08 1.22 -0.14
CA ILE A 48 11.52 1.45 0.05
C ILE A 48 11.81 2.88 -0.39
N MET A 49 12.50 3.64 0.45
CA MET A 49 12.92 5.00 0.11
C MET A 49 14.31 5.31 0.67
N GLU A 50 15.11 6.04 -0.11
CA GLU A 50 16.31 6.68 0.40
C GLU A 50 15.95 8.00 1.10
N ILE A 51 16.32 8.09 2.38
CA ILE A 51 16.09 9.25 3.23
C ILE A 51 17.38 10.06 3.33
N SER A 52 17.31 11.29 2.87
CA SER A 52 18.37 12.30 2.93
C SER A 52 18.01 13.47 3.86
N SER A 53 16.71 13.67 4.12
CA SER A 53 16.18 14.77 4.93
C SER A 53 14.95 14.35 5.75
N PHE A 54 14.59 15.17 6.73
CA PHE A 54 13.35 14.97 7.49
C PHE A 54 12.09 15.02 6.60
N LYS A 55 12.13 15.81 5.51
CA LYS A 55 11.03 15.88 4.55
C LYS A 55 10.78 14.53 3.88
N ASP A 56 11.82 13.76 3.59
CA ASP A 56 11.69 12.45 2.96
C ASP A 56 10.98 11.45 3.88
N ILE A 57 11.20 11.56 5.20
CA ILE A 57 10.49 10.74 6.20
C ILE A 57 9.01 11.07 6.20
N LEU A 58 8.66 12.37 6.14
CA LEU A 58 7.27 12.80 6.05
C LEU A 58 6.63 12.32 4.74
N THR A 59 7.35 12.38 3.62
CA THR A 59 6.87 11.85 2.34
C THR A 59 6.60 10.35 2.42
N LEU A 60 7.54 9.57 2.95
CA LEU A 60 7.36 8.12 3.15
C LEU A 60 6.13 7.82 4.00
N ARG A 61 5.98 8.53 5.13
CA ARG A 61 4.84 8.37 6.03
C ARG A 61 3.51 8.71 5.35
N ASN A 62 3.45 9.81 4.61
CA ASN A 62 2.25 10.21 3.88
C ASN A 62 1.86 9.17 2.82
N THR A 63 2.83 8.67 2.05
CA THR A 63 2.56 7.63 1.04
C THR A 63 2.09 6.31 1.68
N ALA A 64 2.65 5.94 2.82
CA ALA A 64 2.17 4.77 3.57
C ALA A 64 0.73 4.97 4.08
N ASP A 65 0.41 6.16 4.62
CA ASP A 65 -0.93 6.51 5.08
C ASP A 65 -1.94 6.48 3.91
N GLU A 66 -1.60 7.03 2.74
CA GLU A 66 -2.44 7.00 1.53
C GLU A 66 -2.72 5.57 1.04
N ILE A 67 -1.69 4.72 0.98
CA ILE A 67 -1.83 3.31 0.60
C ILE A 67 -2.78 2.57 1.56
N LEU A 68 -2.64 2.81 2.87
CA LEU A 68 -3.50 2.20 3.89
C LEU A 68 -4.94 2.69 3.77
N GLU A 69 -5.16 3.98 3.49
CA GLU A 69 -6.49 4.54 3.27
C GLU A 69 -7.18 3.90 2.06
N HIS A 70 -6.48 3.83 0.93
CA HIS A 70 -7.01 3.18 -0.29
C HIS A 70 -7.29 1.70 -0.05
N ALA A 71 -6.38 0.98 0.61
CA ALA A 71 -6.58 -0.42 0.95
C ALA A 71 -7.81 -0.62 1.84
N ASN A 72 -8.00 0.22 2.87
CA ASN A 72 -9.16 0.18 3.75
C ASN A 72 -10.47 0.44 2.99
N LEU A 73 -10.49 1.39 2.06
CA LEU A 73 -11.67 1.63 1.22
C LEU A 73 -12.02 0.40 0.39
N ILE A 74 -11.03 -0.24 -0.23
CA ILE A 74 -11.23 -1.46 -1.02
C ILE A 74 -11.74 -2.60 -0.13
N ILE A 75 -11.12 -2.82 1.03
CA ILE A 75 -11.54 -3.85 2.00
C ILE A 75 -12.99 -3.61 2.40
N ASN A 76 -13.33 -2.39 2.80
CA ASN A 76 -14.70 -2.03 3.19
C ASN A 76 -15.69 -2.27 2.05
N LEU A 77 -15.32 -1.96 0.79
CA LEU A 77 -16.18 -2.21 -0.36
C LEU A 77 -16.38 -3.70 -0.65
N LEU A 78 -15.35 -4.53 -0.44
CA LEU A 78 -15.40 -5.96 -0.71
C LEU A 78 -16.10 -6.73 0.41
N GLU A 79 -15.87 -6.34 1.67
CA GLU A 79 -16.47 -6.97 2.85
C GLU A 79 -17.92 -6.50 3.08
N ASN A 80 -18.26 -5.25 2.76
CA ASN A 80 -19.64 -4.75 2.87
C ASN A 80 -20.53 -5.15 1.69
N LYS A 81 -20.13 -6.10 0.82
CA LYS A 81 -21.05 -6.73 -0.16
C LYS A 81 -22.07 -7.70 0.47
N ARG A 82 -22.69 -7.29 1.59
CA ARG A 82 -24.13 -7.46 1.87
C ARG A 82 -24.82 -6.11 1.69
N ILE A 83 -24.70 -5.50 0.51
CA ILE A 83 -25.72 -4.53 0.09
C ILE A 83 -26.77 -5.40 -0.61
N ALA A 84 -27.91 -5.51 0.08
CA ALA A 84 -29.07 -6.31 -0.27
C ALA A 84 -29.64 -5.95 -1.65
#